data_AF-A0A8S3V3W3-F1
#
_entry.id   AF-A0A8S3V3W3-F1
#
_cell.length_a   1.000
_cell.length_b   1.000
_cell.length_c   1.000
_cell.angle_alpha   90.00
_cell.angle_beta   90.00
_cell.angle_gamma   90.00
#
_symmetry.space_group_name_H-M   'P 1'
#
loop_
_entity.id
_entity.type
_entity.pdbx_description
1 polymer ?
#
loop_
_entity_poly.entity_id
_entity_poly.type
_entity_poly.pdbx_seq_one_letter_code
_entity_poly.pdbx_strand_id
1 'polypeptide(L)'
;MTAKAVGIDLGTTYSCVGAFQNGKVEIIANDQGNRTTPSYVAFTDTERLIGDAAKSQVAMNATNSVFDAKRLIGRKFDDISVQNDMKHWSFKVVNVNNKPMIQVEFKGETKKFSAEEISSMVLTKMAETASAYLGKKIKDVVVTVPAYFNDSQRQATKDSGSIAGLNVLRIINEPTAAALAYGLDKNLKGEKNVLIYDLGGGTFDVSILTIDEGSMFEVRSTAGDTHLGGEDFDIRMVDFFMQEFKRKHHKDMSGNNRAVRRLRTACERAKRTLSSSAEASIEIDSLFDGVDYYTKISRARFEELNADLFRGTLEPVERALRDAKLDKSKIHDVVLVGGSTRIPKIQKLLQEFMAGRELNKSINPDEAVAYGAAIQAAVLTGDTSEAIKDVLLVDVAPLSLGIETAGGVMTNLIDRTAEYLAKWQKHLQLMQTTNLVFIYRCMKVRGL
;
A
#
# COMPACT_ATOMS: atom_id res chain seq x y z
N MET A 1 32.11 -7.05 10.18
CA MET A 1 30.73 -6.71 10.58
C MET A 1 29.85 -6.90 9.37
N THR A 2 28.85 -7.78 9.42
CA THR A 2 27.83 -7.93 8.37
C THR A 2 27.17 -6.57 8.13
N ALA A 3 26.93 -6.23 6.85
CA ALA A 3 26.19 -5.02 6.52
C ALA A 3 24.80 -5.11 7.18
N LYS A 4 24.37 -4.04 7.87
CA LYS A 4 23.04 -4.04 8.51
C LYS A 4 22.02 -3.87 7.39
N ALA A 5 21.09 -4.81 7.26
CA ALA A 5 19.94 -4.65 6.40
C ALA A 5 18.90 -3.74 7.05
N VAL A 6 18.01 -3.17 6.24
CA VAL A 6 16.91 -2.31 6.69
C VAL A 6 15.57 -2.80 6.15
N GLY A 7 14.49 -2.49 6.86
CA GLY A 7 13.13 -2.72 6.40
C GLY A 7 12.57 -1.46 5.76
N ILE A 8 12.03 -1.58 4.55
CA ILE A 8 11.39 -0.48 3.83
C ILE A 8 9.93 -0.84 3.59
N ASP A 9 9.04 0.00 4.11
CA ASP A 9 7.67 0.07 3.66
C ASP A 9 7.58 0.96 2.42
N LEU A 10 7.36 0.36 1.26
CA LEU A 10 7.16 1.07 0.00
C LEU A 10 5.66 1.31 -0.21
N GLY A 11 5.06 2.26 0.50
CA GLY A 11 3.62 2.53 0.40
C GLY A 11 3.22 3.35 -0.84
N THR A 12 1.91 3.36 -1.14
CA THR A 12 1.35 4.08 -2.31
C THR A 12 1.59 5.59 -2.23
N THR A 13 1.26 6.20 -1.08
CA THR A 13 1.34 7.66 -0.87
C THR A 13 2.55 8.08 -0.06
N TYR A 14 2.98 7.23 0.88
CA TYR A 14 4.11 7.45 1.77
C TYR A 14 4.91 6.16 1.90
N SER A 15 6.23 6.30 1.99
CA SER A 15 7.15 5.22 2.32
C SER A 15 7.80 5.48 3.67
N CYS A 16 8.22 4.40 4.35
CA CYS A 16 8.83 4.45 5.67
C CYS A 16 10.02 3.49 5.71
N VAL A 17 11.07 3.82 6.47
CA VAL A 17 12.25 2.97 6.60
C VAL A 17 12.63 2.80 8.07
N GLY A 18 12.89 1.56 8.46
CA GLY A 18 13.28 1.17 9.81
C GLY A 18 14.55 0.33 9.82
N ALA A 19 15.31 0.40 10.91
CA ALA A 19 16.48 -0.43 11.14
C ALA A 19 16.44 -1.03 12.53
N PHE A 20 16.85 -2.29 12.67
CA PHE A 20 17.03 -2.91 13.97
C PHE A 20 18.43 -2.58 14.52
N GLN A 21 18.49 -1.99 15.70
CA GLN A 21 19.72 -1.66 16.41
C GLN A 21 19.57 -1.87 17.91
N ASN A 22 20.60 -2.47 18.52
CA ASN A 22 20.72 -2.57 19.97
C ASN A 22 19.47 -3.21 20.61
N GLY A 23 18.95 -4.27 20.00
CA GLY A 23 17.79 -5.01 20.49
C GLY A 23 16.42 -4.36 20.23
N LYS A 24 16.35 -3.23 19.52
CA LYS A 24 15.08 -2.55 19.19
C LYS A 24 15.05 -2.05 17.76
N VAL A 25 13.86 -1.78 17.25
CA VAL A 25 13.69 -1.10 15.95
C VAL A 25 13.70 0.40 16.13
N GLU A 26 14.42 1.08 15.24
CA GLU A 26 14.42 2.53 15.09
C GLU A 26 13.79 2.89 13.74
N ILE A 27 12.73 3.71 13.77
CA ILE A 27 12.14 4.30 12.56
C ILE A 27 12.92 5.57 12.22
N ILE A 28 13.44 5.63 11.00
CA ILE A 28 14.43 6.63 10.62
C ILE A 28 13.72 7.84 9.99
N ALA A 29 13.94 9.01 10.59
CA ALA A 29 13.48 10.27 10.02
C ALA A 29 14.32 10.67 8.79
N ASN A 30 13.67 11.28 7.81
CA ASN A 30 14.33 11.85 6.63
C ASN A 30 15.05 13.17 6.95
N ASP A 31 15.64 13.79 5.92
CA ASP A 31 16.38 15.07 6.02
C ASP A 31 15.53 16.27 6.45
N GLN A 32 14.19 16.15 6.42
CA GLN A 32 13.25 17.14 6.94
C GLN A 32 12.72 16.79 8.35
N GLY A 33 13.21 15.70 8.95
CA GLY A 33 12.74 15.22 10.26
C GLY A 33 11.44 14.41 10.21
N ASN A 34 10.92 14.07 9.03
CA ASN A 34 9.70 13.29 8.87
C ASN A 34 10.00 11.78 8.91
N ARG A 35 9.25 11.01 9.69
CA ARG A 35 9.40 9.54 9.77
C ARG A 35 8.83 8.78 8.57
N THR A 36 7.97 9.44 7.80
CA THR A 36 7.48 8.93 6.52
C THR A 36 7.82 9.93 5.43
N THR A 37 8.13 9.44 4.24
CA THR A 37 8.50 10.26 3.09
C THR A 37 7.46 10.04 1.98
N PRO A 38 6.90 11.10 1.39
CA PRO A 38 5.96 10.96 0.27
C PRO A 38 6.53 10.09 -0.86
N SER A 39 5.74 9.17 -1.39
CA SER A 39 6.10 8.36 -2.56
C SER A 39 5.94 9.17 -3.86
N TYR A 40 6.65 10.29 -3.94
CA TYR A 40 6.58 11.28 -5.02
C TYR A 40 7.93 11.41 -5.71
N VAL A 41 7.91 11.50 -7.04
CA VAL A 41 9.08 11.81 -7.87
C VAL A 41 8.71 12.91 -8.85
N ALA A 42 9.44 14.01 -8.85
CA ALA A 42 9.21 15.11 -9.76
C ALA A 42 10.44 15.39 -10.62
N PHE A 43 10.20 15.62 -11.91
CA PHE A 43 11.24 15.88 -12.90
C PHE A 43 11.22 17.36 -13.28
N THR A 44 12.41 17.98 -13.24
CA THR A 44 12.61 19.39 -13.60
C THR A 44 13.65 19.50 -14.72
N ASP A 45 13.91 20.72 -15.19
CA ASP A 45 14.94 20.94 -16.21
C ASP A 45 16.37 20.68 -15.72
N THR A 46 16.58 20.64 -14.40
CA THR A 46 17.91 20.52 -13.78
C THR A 46 18.08 19.19 -13.05
N GLU A 47 17.09 18.79 -12.27
CA GLU A 47 17.20 17.67 -11.31
C GLU A 47 15.92 16.85 -11.14
N ARG A 48 16.08 15.71 -10.45
CA ARG A 48 14.98 14.87 -9.99
C ARG A 48 14.78 15.12 -8.50
N LEU A 49 13.59 15.54 -8.13
CA LEU A 49 13.19 15.70 -6.74
C LEU A 49 12.43 14.46 -6.30
N ILE A 50 12.63 14.01 -5.06
CA ILE A 50 12.00 12.81 -4.50
C ILE A 50 11.52 13.14 -3.08
N GLY A 51 10.35 12.63 -2.69
CA GLY A 51 9.83 12.82 -1.33
C GLY A 51 9.15 14.18 -1.12
N ASP A 52 9.43 14.80 0.02
CA ASP A 52 8.82 16.08 0.42
C ASP A 52 9.07 17.19 -0.60
N ALA A 53 10.30 17.27 -1.14
CA ALA A 53 10.65 18.23 -2.18
C ALA A 53 9.77 18.07 -3.42
N ALA A 54 9.54 16.84 -3.89
CA ALA A 54 8.67 16.56 -5.03
C ALA A 54 7.20 16.89 -4.73
N LYS A 55 6.70 16.50 -3.55
CA LYS A 55 5.30 16.78 -3.14
C LYS A 55 5.04 18.27 -3.01
N SER A 56 6.01 19.07 -2.55
CA SER A 56 5.84 20.51 -2.31
C SER A 56 5.60 21.32 -3.59
N GLN A 57 6.20 20.93 -4.72
CA GLN A 57 6.10 21.65 -6.00
C GLN A 57 5.02 21.13 -6.95
N VAL A 58 4.27 20.10 -6.55
CA VAL A 58 3.31 19.38 -7.42
C VAL A 58 2.25 20.30 -8.03
N ALA A 59 1.89 21.41 -7.37
CA ALA A 59 0.94 22.38 -7.92
C ALA A 59 1.52 23.22 -9.06
N MET A 60 2.84 23.45 -9.07
CA MET A 60 3.53 24.21 -10.12
C MET A 60 3.98 23.32 -11.28
N ASN A 61 4.30 22.05 -11.00
CA ASN A 61 4.84 21.10 -11.98
C ASN A 61 4.01 19.80 -12.03
N ALA A 62 2.69 19.94 -12.21
CA ALA A 62 1.75 18.82 -12.05
C ALA A 62 1.94 17.68 -13.08
N THR A 63 2.34 18.00 -14.31
CA THR A 63 2.49 17.02 -15.39
C THR A 63 3.77 16.19 -15.28
N ASN A 64 4.79 16.70 -14.60
CA ASN A 64 6.06 16.02 -14.39
C ASN A 64 6.29 15.59 -12.94
N SER A 65 5.24 15.66 -12.10
CA SER A 65 5.25 15.16 -10.73
C SER A 65 4.45 13.87 -10.67
N VAL A 66 5.15 12.76 -10.48
CA VAL A 66 4.62 11.40 -10.47
C VAL A 66 4.37 10.95 -9.03
N PHE A 67 3.22 10.32 -8.83
CA PHE A 67 2.77 9.70 -7.58
C PHE A 67 1.94 8.46 -7.93
N ASP A 68 1.55 7.66 -6.94
CA ASP A 68 0.76 6.42 -7.11
C ASP A 68 1.35 5.38 -8.06
N ALA A 69 2.67 5.42 -8.29
CA ALA A 69 3.34 4.45 -9.15
C ALA A 69 3.07 3.00 -8.69
N LYS A 70 2.81 2.79 -7.39
CA LYS A 70 2.44 1.49 -6.83
C LYS A 70 1.10 0.95 -7.36
N ARG A 71 0.17 1.79 -7.81
CA ARG A 71 -1.07 1.35 -8.49
C ARG A 71 -0.80 0.82 -9.90
N LEU A 72 0.28 1.25 -10.55
CA LEU A 72 0.70 0.82 -11.89
C LEU A 72 1.66 -0.39 -11.89
N ILE A 73 2.38 -0.61 -10.80
CA ILE A 73 3.48 -1.58 -10.77
C ILE A 73 2.99 -3.00 -11.09
N GLY A 74 3.67 -3.67 -12.03
CA GLY A 74 3.35 -5.04 -12.45
C GLY A 74 1.99 -5.23 -13.14
N ARG A 75 1.34 -4.14 -13.60
CA ARG A 75 0.07 -4.18 -14.34
C ARG A 75 0.25 -4.03 -15.84
N LYS A 76 -0.79 -4.38 -16.59
CA LYS A 76 -0.88 -4.13 -18.02
C LYS A 76 -1.59 -2.82 -18.29
N PHE A 77 -1.32 -2.22 -19.45
CA PHE A 77 -1.91 -0.94 -19.82
C PHE A 77 -3.44 -1.05 -19.96
N ASP A 78 -3.92 -2.17 -20.51
CA ASP A 78 -5.34 -2.45 -20.72
C ASP A 78 -6.12 -2.87 -19.47
N ASP A 79 -5.47 -3.03 -18.31
CA ASP A 79 -6.16 -3.33 -17.06
C ASP A 79 -7.19 -2.24 -16.72
N ILE A 80 -8.43 -2.64 -16.40
CA ILE A 80 -9.54 -1.72 -16.11
C ILE A 80 -9.19 -0.74 -15.00
N SER A 81 -8.46 -1.20 -13.97
CA SER A 81 -8.03 -0.34 -12.88
C SER A 81 -7.05 0.74 -13.34
N VAL A 82 -6.09 0.39 -14.21
CA VAL A 82 -5.15 1.34 -14.82
C VAL A 82 -5.90 2.38 -15.64
N GLN A 83 -6.86 1.94 -16.46
CA GLN A 83 -7.68 2.85 -17.28
C GLN A 83 -8.54 3.80 -16.45
N ASN A 84 -8.98 3.37 -15.27
CA ASN A 84 -9.73 4.23 -14.35
C ASN A 84 -8.81 5.20 -13.60
N ASP A 85 -7.70 4.72 -13.03
CA ASP A 85 -6.75 5.55 -12.29
C ASP A 85 -6.14 6.66 -13.17
N MET A 86 -5.85 6.36 -14.45
CA MET A 86 -5.33 7.33 -15.42
C MET A 86 -6.21 8.58 -15.62
N LYS A 87 -7.52 8.50 -15.32
CA LYS A 87 -8.44 9.64 -15.42
C LYS A 87 -8.21 10.68 -14.31
N HIS A 88 -7.53 10.28 -13.24
CA HIS A 88 -7.35 11.09 -12.03
C HIS A 88 -5.93 11.64 -11.87
N TRP A 89 -4.97 11.20 -12.70
CA TRP A 89 -3.59 11.66 -12.66
C TRP A 89 -3.34 12.86 -13.56
N SER A 90 -2.45 13.75 -13.10
CA SER A 90 -2.02 14.92 -13.87
C SER A 90 -0.86 14.62 -14.83
N PHE A 91 -0.12 13.54 -14.60
CA PHE A 91 0.96 13.07 -15.49
C PHE A 91 0.41 12.11 -16.54
N LYS A 92 1.14 12.00 -17.66
CA LYS A 92 0.70 11.18 -18.80
C LYS A 92 1.19 9.74 -18.64
N VAL A 93 0.31 8.77 -18.88
CA VAL A 93 0.66 7.35 -19.02
C VAL A 93 0.42 6.92 -20.47
N VAL A 94 1.41 6.24 -21.07
CA VAL A 94 1.38 5.78 -22.46
C VAL A 94 1.57 4.27 -22.54
N ASN A 95 0.98 3.66 -23.56
CA ASN A 95 1.12 2.24 -23.82
C ASN A 95 2.43 1.97 -24.59
N VAL A 96 3.28 1.11 -24.05
CA VAL A 96 4.44 0.54 -24.77
C VAL A 96 4.36 -0.97 -24.64
N ASN A 97 3.99 -1.67 -25.73
CA ASN A 97 3.86 -3.13 -25.76
C ASN A 97 2.96 -3.71 -24.65
N ASN A 98 1.81 -3.07 -24.41
CA ASN A 98 0.86 -3.35 -23.34
C ASN A 98 1.40 -3.13 -21.91
N LYS A 99 2.55 -2.46 -21.76
CA LYS A 99 3.05 -1.99 -20.46
C LYS A 99 2.72 -0.51 -20.28
N PRO A 100 2.16 -0.08 -19.14
CA PRO A 100 1.97 1.33 -18.84
C PRO A 100 3.31 1.99 -18.52
N MET A 101 3.65 3.04 -19.28
CA MET A 101 4.85 3.84 -19.10
C MET A 101 4.48 5.28 -18.79
N ILE A 102 5.09 5.85 -17.77
CA ILE A 102 4.88 7.22 -17.30
C ILE A 102 5.74 8.15 -18.15
N GLN A 103 5.11 9.07 -18.88
CA GLN A 103 5.78 10.03 -19.75
C GLN A 103 5.89 11.40 -19.06
N VAL A 104 7.10 11.91 -18.96
CA VAL A 104 7.44 13.21 -18.34
C VAL A 104 8.45 13.96 -19.19
N GLU A 105 8.51 15.28 -19.03
CA GLU A 105 9.62 16.11 -19.52
C GLU A 105 10.72 16.17 -18.45
N PHE A 106 11.95 15.85 -18.83
CA PHE A 106 13.11 15.92 -17.94
C PHE A 106 14.32 16.44 -18.70
N LYS A 107 14.88 17.57 -18.27
CA LYS A 107 16.00 18.26 -18.93
C LYS A 107 15.74 18.59 -20.41
N GLY A 108 14.52 19.05 -20.71
CA GLY A 108 14.09 19.40 -22.07
C GLY A 108 13.84 18.20 -23.00
N GLU A 109 13.87 16.97 -22.48
CA GLU A 109 13.59 15.74 -23.23
C GLU A 109 12.36 15.01 -22.68
N THR A 110 11.51 14.54 -23.59
CA THR A 110 10.44 13.61 -23.24
C THR A 110 11.05 12.24 -22.87
N LYS A 111 10.87 11.82 -21.62
CA LYS A 111 11.29 10.51 -21.11
C LYS A 111 10.10 9.65 -20.74
N LYS A 112 10.29 8.35 -20.83
CA LYS A 112 9.30 7.33 -20.44
C LYS A 112 9.92 6.46 -19.37
N PHE A 113 9.27 6.36 -18.23
CA PHE A 113 9.68 5.53 -17.11
C PHE A 113 8.62 4.46 -16.84
N SER A 114 9.08 3.27 -16.56
CA SER A 114 8.23 2.23 -15.99
C SER A 114 7.88 2.55 -14.53
N ALA A 115 6.81 1.94 -14.00
CA ALA A 115 6.45 2.09 -12.59
C ALA A 115 7.55 1.59 -11.65
N GLU A 116 8.30 0.58 -12.10
CA GLU A 116 9.45 0.02 -11.40
C GLU A 116 10.60 1.04 -11.29
N GLU A 117 10.89 1.77 -12.37
CA GLU A 117 11.91 2.83 -12.34
C GLU A 117 11.50 3.98 -11.41
N ILE A 118 10.23 4.40 -11.41
CA ILE A 118 9.76 5.43 -10.46
C ILE A 118 9.87 4.94 -9.01
N SER A 119 9.44 3.70 -8.76
CA SER A 119 9.51 3.08 -7.43
C SER A 119 10.97 2.90 -6.97
N SER A 120 11.90 2.62 -7.89
CA SER A 120 13.34 2.53 -7.60
C SER A 120 13.92 3.86 -7.11
N MET A 121 13.41 5.00 -7.61
CA MET A 121 13.85 6.32 -7.16
C MET A 121 13.39 6.56 -5.70
N VAL A 122 12.16 6.16 -5.36
CA VAL A 122 11.66 6.22 -3.97
C VAL A 122 12.49 5.30 -3.06
N LEU A 123 12.76 4.05 -3.48
CA LEU A 123 13.62 3.13 -2.73
C LEU A 123 15.05 3.66 -2.55
N THR A 124 15.60 4.34 -3.56
CA THR A 124 16.90 5.02 -3.47
C THR A 124 16.89 6.06 -2.36
N LYS A 125 15.87 6.93 -2.31
CA LYS A 125 15.73 7.93 -1.23
C LYS A 125 15.60 7.30 0.15
N MET A 126 14.92 6.15 0.27
CA MET A 126 14.80 5.40 1.53
C MET A 126 16.14 4.79 1.97
N ALA A 127 16.89 4.21 1.03
CA ALA A 127 18.22 3.69 1.30
C ALA A 127 19.22 4.81 1.65
N GLU A 128 19.14 5.98 1.01
CA GLU A 128 19.94 7.16 1.34
C GLU A 128 19.62 7.67 2.75
N THR A 129 18.33 7.77 3.09
CA THR A 129 17.87 8.18 4.43
C THR A 129 18.43 7.25 5.51
N ALA A 130 18.31 5.94 5.29
CA ALA A 130 18.90 4.96 6.20
C ALA A 130 20.44 5.04 6.22
N SER A 131 21.08 5.25 5.08
CA SER A 131 22.55 5.34 5.01
C SER A 131 23.10 6.55 5.77
N ALA A 132 22.41 7.69 5.67
CA ALA A 132 22.77 8.91 6.39
C ALA A 132 22.66 8.72 7.91
N TYR A 133 21.57 8.11 8.39
CA TYR A 133 21.38 7.81 9.81
C TYR A 133 22.39 6.78 10.35
N LEU A 134 22.67 5.74 9.56
CA LEU A 134 23.52 4.61 9.97
C LEU A 134 25.03 4.87 9.76
N GLY A 135 25.40 5.96 9.11
CA GLY A 135 26.78 6.32 8.79
C GLY A 135 27.47 5.34 7.82
N LYS A 136 26.71 4.55 7.06
CA LYS A 136 27.24 3.54 6.12
C LYS A 136 26.29 3.30 4.96
N LYS A 137 26.83 2.92 3.80
CA LYS A 137 26.04 2.60 2.62
C LYS A 137 25.19 1.34 2.86
N ILE A 138 23.89 1.48 2.68
CA ILE A 138 22.92 0.37 2.73
C ILE A 138 22.81 -0.28 1.36
N LYS A 139 22.76 -1.62 1.35
CA LYS A 139 22.58 -2.45 0.15
C LYS A 139 21.49 -3.48 0.35
N ASP A 140 21.53 -4.19 1.47
CA ASP A 140 20.58 -5.26 1.77
C ASP A 140 19.30 -4.70 2.39
N VAL A 141 18.15 -5.08 1.83
CA VAL A 141 16.84 -4.56 2.26
C VAL A 141 15.78 -5.67 2.29
N VAL A 142 14.79 -5.50 3.16
CA VAL A 142 13.49 -6.17 3.08
C VAL A 142 12.47 -5.12 2.64
N VAL A 143 11.68 -5.42 1.62
CA VAL A 143 10.68 -4.49 1.07
C VAL A 143 9.30 -5.08 1.24
N THR A 144 8.33 -4.26 1.66
CA THR A 144 6.94 -4.69 1.85
C THR A 144 6.11 -4.58 0.58
N VAL A 145 5.08 -5.41 0.48
CA VAL A 145 4.03 -5.35 -0.55
C VAL A 145 2.66 -5.67 0.04
N PRO A 146 1.56 -5.20 -0.58
CA PRO A 146 0.21 -5.61 -0.21
C PRO A 146 0.08 -7.13 -0.25
N ALA A 147 -0.65 -7.73 0.70
CA ALA A 147 -0.79 -9.19 0.73
C ALA A 147 -1.44 -9.72 -0.55
N TYR A 148 -2.38 -8.96 -1.12
CA TYR A 148 -3.07 -9.30 -2.36
C TYR A 148 -2.27 -9.03 -3.65
N PHE A 149 -1.01 -8.57 -3.57
CA PHE A 149 -0.17 -8.46 -4.76
C PHE A 149 0.08 -9.83 -5.40
N ASN A 150 -0.14 -9.87 -6.71
CA ASN A 150 0.15 -11.03 -7.53
C ASN A 150 1.67 -11.14 -7.83
N ASP A 151 2.14 -12.29 -8.34
CA ASP A 151 3.59 -12.49 -8.53
C ASP A 151 4.22 -11.49 -9.52
N SER A 152 3.47 -10.94 -10.48
CA SER A 152 4.01 -9.92 -11.40
C SER A 152 4.28 -8.62 -10.67
N GLN A 153 3.41 -8.23 -9.74
CA GLN A 153 3.58 -7.02 -8.93
C GLN A 153 4.69 -7.21 -7.89
N ARG A 154 4.80 -8.41 -7.29
CA ARG A 154 5.90 -8.78 -6.39
C ARG A 154 7.25 -8.76 -7.11
N GLN A 155 7.32 -9.34 -8.30
CA GLN A 155 8.53 -9.33 -9.11
C GLN A 155 8.91 -7.91 -9.53
N ALA A 156 7.95 -7.11 -10.02
CA ALA A 156 8.19 -5.72 -10.40
C ALA A 156 8.67 -4.85 -9.22
N THR A 157 8.16 -5.09 -8.00
CA THR A 157 8.65 -4.43 -6.77
C THR A 157 10.08 -4.85 -6.45
N LYS A 158 10.41 -6.14 -6.59
CA LYS A 158 11.78 -6.64 -6.42
C LYS A 158 12.73 -6.05 -7.45
N ASP A 159 12.31 -5.96 -8.71
CA ASP A 159 13.07 -5.34 -9.81
C ASP A 159 13.33 -3.86 -9.52
N SER A 160 12.36 -3.15 -8.94
CA SER A 160 12.55 -1.76 -8.48
C SER A 160 13.71 -1.63 -7.49
N GLY A 161 13.84 -2.59 -6.56
CA GLY A 161 14.99 -2.67 -5.65
C GLY A 161 16.31 -2.92 -6.37
N SER A 162 16.32 -3.83 -7.35
CA SER A 162 17.51 -4.09 -8.17
C SER A 162 17.94 -2.87 -9.00
N ILE A 163 16.99 -2.13 -9.58
CA ILE A 163 17.26 -0.87 -10.32
C ILE A 163 17.84 0.19 -9.37
N ALA A 164 17.38 0.24 -8.12
CA ALA A 164 17.94 1.12 -7.08
C ALA A 164 19.33 0.69 -6.57
N GLY A 165 19.89 -0.43 -7.08
CA GLY A 165 21.16 -0.98 -6.62
C GLY A 165 21.08 -1.65 -5.26
N LEU A 166 19.89 -2.09 -4.85
CA LEU A 166 19.62 -2.77 -3.58
C LEU A 166 19.48 -4.27 -3.79
N ASN A 167 19.99 -5.05 -2.83
CA ASN A 167 19.77 -6.47 -2.73
C ASN A 167 18.51 -6.72 -1.87
N VAL A 168 17.40 -7.03 -2.53
CA VAL A 168 16.13 -7.33 -1.85
C VAL A 168 16.20 -8.76 -1.30
N LEU A 169 16.53 -8.89 -0.02
CA LEU A 169 16.67 -10.16 0.68
C LEU A 169 15.35 -10.93 0.72
N ARG A 170 14.25 -10.21 0.93
CA ARG A 170 12.90 -10.76 1.00
C ARG A 170 11.87 -9.69 0.65
N ILE A 171 10.81 -10.11 -0.05
CA ILE A 171 9.55 -9.39 -0.13
C ILE A 171 8.64 -9.94 0.97
N ILE A 172 8.09 -9.07 1.81
CA ILE A 172 7.19 -9.46 2.91
C ILE A 172 5.82 -8.79 2.71
N ASN A 173 4.75 -9.48 3.10
CA ASN A 173 3.42 -8.89 3.08
C ASN A 173 3.30 -7.79 4.16
N GLU A 174 2.69 -6.66 3.82
CA GLU A 174 2.42 -5.54 4.72
C GLU A 174 1.71 -5.97 6.02
N PRO A 175 0.58 -6.70 5.98
CA PRO A 175 -0.09 -7.12 7.21
C PRO A 175 0.74 -8.13 8.02
N THR A 176 1.58 -8.93 7.37
CA THR A 176 2.51 -9.84 8.05
C THR A 176 3.61 -9.07 8.77
N ALA A 177 4.16 -8.03 8.15
CA ALA A 177 5.12 -7.14 8.80
C ALA A 177 4.47 -6.42 9.99
N ALA A 178 3.26 -5.90 9.83
CA ALA A 178 2.54 -5.29 10.94
C ALA A 178 2.25 -6.27 12.09
N ALA A 179 1.99 -7.55 11.79
CA ALA A 179 1.84 -8.58 12.82
C ALA A 179 3.15 -8.82 13.58
N LEU A 180 4.31 -8.82 12.90
CA LEU A 180 5.62 -8.89 13.57
C LEU A 180 5.82 -7.70 14.51
N ALA A 181 5.49 -6.49 14.06
CA ALA A 181 5.56 -5.29 14.90
C ALA A 181 4.62 -5.37 16.13
N TYR A 182 3.46 -6.02 15.98
CA TYR A 182 2.50 -6.24 17.06
C TYR A 182 2.95 -7.32 18.07
N GLY A 183 3.43 -8.46 17.58
CA GLY A 183 3.63 -9.67 18.38
C GLY A 183 4.90 -9.68 19.21
N LEU A 184 5.95 -8.98 18.78
CA LEU A 184 7.28 -9.10 19.37
C LEU A 184 7.45 -8.53 20.78
N ASP A 185 6.70 -7.48 21.12
CA ASP A 185 6.79 -6.83 22.45
C ASP A 185 5.76 -7.39 23.43
N LYS A 186 4.95 -8.36 22.98
CA LYS A 186 3.95 -8.98 23.83
C LYS A 186 4.49 -10.31 24.30
N ASN A 187 4.66 -10.45 25.61
CA ASN A 187 4.74 -11.74 26.28
C ASN A 187 3.40 -12.48 26.10
N LEU A 188 3.15 -12.94 24.87
CA LEU A 188 1.94 -13.63 24.48
C LEU A 188 1.90 -14.94 25.27
N LYS A 189 0.70 -15.25 25.76
CA LYS A 189 0.39 -16.53 26.39
C LYS A 189 -0.67 -17.23 25.57
N GLY A 190 -0.42 -18.49 25.26
CA GLY A 190 -1.16 -19.34 24.35
C GLY A 190 -1.18 -18.85 22.91
N GLU A 191 -1.85 -19.65 22.08
CA GLU A 191 -2.16 -19.32 20.70
C GLU A 191 -3.19 -18.17 20.62
N LYS A 192 -2.87 -17.12 19.86
CA LYS A 192 -3.78 -16.01 19.60
C LYS A 192 -4.02 -15.79 18.11
N ASN A 193 -5.30 -15.80 17.73
CA ASN A 193 -5.74 -15.29 16.44
C ASN A 193 -5.84 -13.77 16.46
N VAL A 194 -5.16 -13.10 15.53
CA VAL A 194 -5.10 -11.65 15.39
C VAL A 194 -5.60 -11.28 13.99
N LEU A 195 -6.49 -10.29 13.92
CA LEU A 195 -6.93 -9.69 12.66
C LEU A 195 -6.16 -8.40 12.42
N ILE A 196 -5.40 -8.33 11.34
CA ILE A 196 -4.75 -7.12 10.86
C ILE A 196 -5.68 -6.45 9.85
N TYR A 197 -6.05 -5.20 10.13
CA TYR A 197 -6.85 -4.37 9.25
C TYR A 197 -5.97 -3.23 8.75
N ASP A 198 -5.48 -3.34 7.52
CA ASP A 198 -4.55 -2.40 6.90
C ASP A 198 -5.24 -1.58 5.81
N LEU A 199 -5.59 -0.32 6.12
CA LEU A 199 -6.20 0.61 5.18
C LEU A 199 -5.24 1.78 4.93
N GLY A 200 -4.49 1.66 3.83
CA GLY A 200 -3.45 2.60 3.45
C GLY A 200 -3.93 3.77 2.59
N GLY A 201 -3.00 4.31 1.80
CA GLY A 201 -3.26 5.39 0.85
C GLY A 201 -4.02 4.94 -0.41
N GLY A 202 -3.74 3.74 -0.92
CA GLY A 202 -4.42 3.22 -2.10
C GLY A 202 -4.59 1.70 -2.15
N THR A 203 -4.32 1.01 -1.04
CA THR A 203 -4.51 -0.43 -0.89
C THR A 203 -5.21 -0.70 0.44
N PHE A 204 -6.02 -1.76 0.45
CA PHE A 204 -6.70 -2.28 1.62
C PHE A 204 -6.42 -3.77 1.73
N ASP A 205 -5.83 -4.20 2.84
CA ASP A 205 -5.56 -5.61 3.12
C ASP A 205 -6.14 -5.98 4.49
N VAL A 206 -6.68 -7.21 4.56
CA VAL A 206 -7.09 -7.86 5.80
C VAL A 206 -6.41 -9.21 5.87
N SER A 207 -5.70 -9.45 6.95
CA SER A 207 -5.11 -10.77 7.22
C SER A 207 -5.50 -11.27 8.59
N ILE A 208 -5.74 -12.57 8.68
CA ILE A 208 -5.91 -13.25 9.97
C ILE A 208 -4.68 -14.10 10.17
N LEU A 209 -4.01 -13.86 11.29
CA LEU A 209 -2.82 -14.59 11.69
C LEU A 209 -3.07 -15.33 12.99
N THR A 210 -2.41 -16.46 13.15
CA THR A 210 -2.25 -17.14 14.43
C THR A 210 -0.83 -16.88 14.91
N ILE A 211 -0.72 -16.39 16.15
CA ILE A 211 0.56 -16.10 16.81
C ILE A 211 0.68 -16.99 18.04
N ASP A 212 1.74 -17.80 18.10
CA ASP A 212 2.01 -18.72 19.21
C ASP A 212 3.10 -18.17 20.16
N GLU A 213 3.17 -18.71 21.39
CA GLU A 213 4.13 -18.34 22.44
C GLU A 213 5.59 -18.44 21.96
N GLY A 214 5.88 -19.29 20.98
CA GLY A 214 7.21 -19.47 20.38
C GLY A 214 7.59 -18.45 19.31
N SER A 215 6.92 -17.29 19.22
CA SER A 215 7.15 -16.29 18.15
C SER A 215 6.94 -16.85 16.73
N MET A 216 6.06 -17.83 16.60
CA MET A 216 5.59 -18.34 15.32
C MET A 216 4.40 -17.52 14.84
N PHE A 217 4.51 -16.96 13.64
CA PHE A 217 3.49 -16.18 12.97
C PHE A 217 3.00 -16.96 11.75
N GLU A 218 1.76 -17.43 11.79
CA GLU A 218 1.14 -18.20 10.70
C GLU A 218 -0.01 -17.40 10.10
N VAL A 219 0.08 -17.07 8.80
CA VAL A 219 -1.02 -16.41 8.09
C VAL A 219 -2.10 -17.45 7.76
N ARG A 220 -3.27 -17.36 8.37
CA ARG A 220 -4.40 -18.27 8.12
C ARG A 220 -5.17 -17.91 6.85
N SER A 221 -5.33 -16.62 6.60
CA SER A 221 -6.02 -16.12 5.41
C SER A 221 -5.65 -14.67 5.12
N THR A 222 -5.85 -14.27 3.86
CA THR A 222 -5.74 -12.87 3.46
C THR A 222 -6.82 -12.52 2.43
N ALA A 223 -7.35 -11.31 2.53
CA ALA A 223 -8.30 -10.73 1.58
C ALA A 223 -8.01 -9.22 1.48
N GLY A 224 -8.57 -8.54 0.47
CA GLY A 224 -8.33 -7.11 0.32
C GLY A 224 -8.83 -6.55 -0.99
N ASP A 225 -8.50 -5.28 -1.22
CA ASP A 225 -8.68 -4.54 -2.46
C ASP A 225 -7.41 -3.72 -2.76
N THR A 226 -6.78 -4.03 -3.90
CA THR A 226 -5.53 -3.37 -4.33
C THR A 226 -5.72 -1.95 -4.88
N HIS A 227 -6.95 -1.41 -4.91
CA HIS A 227 -7.26 -0.05 -5.39
C HIS A 227 -8.24 0.71 -4.49
N LEU A 228 -8.29 0.38 -3.20
CA LEU A 228 -9.10 1.10 -2.23
C LEU A 228 -8.20 1.70 -1.14
N GLY A 229 -8.28 3.00 -0.92
CA GLY A 229 -7.59 3.66 0.19
C GLY A 229 -7.93 5.12 0.35
N GLY A 230 -7.07 5.81 1.11
CA GLY A 230 -7.23 7.22 1.47
C GLY A 230 -7.38 8.18 0.29
N GLU A 231 -6.78 7.85 -0.87
CA GLU A 231 -6.85 8.67 -2.08
C GLU A 231 -8.22 8.64 -2.74
N ASP A 232 -8.90 7.50 -2.70
CA ASP A 232 -10.26 7.37 -3.22
C ASP A 232 -11.21 8.27 -2.41
N PHE A 233 -10.99 8.38 -1.10
CA PHE A 233 -11.74 9.29 -0.24
C PHE A 233 -11.46 10.76 -0.55
N ASP A 234 -10.20 11.08 -0.88
CA ASP A 234 -9.82 12.44 -1.32
C ASP A 234 -10.49 12.78 -2.66
N ILE A 235 -10.55 11.83 -3.60
CA ILE A 235 -11.23 12.01 -4.90
C ILE A 235 -12.71 12.34 -4.70
N ARG A 236 -13.42 11.62 -3.82
CA ARG A 236 -14.84 11.92 -3.50
C ARG A 236 -15.03 13.35 -2.98
N MET A 237 -14.10 13.84 -2.16
CA MET A 237 -14.13 15.23 -1.69
C MET A 237 -13.84 16.21 -2.82
N VAL A 238 -12.83 15.95 -3.64
CA VAL A 238 -12.47 16.81 -4.79
C VAL A 238 -13.65 16.94 -5.75
N ASP A 239 -14.28 15.84 -6.14
CA ASP A 239 -15.43 15.85 -7.05
C ASP A 239 -16.59 16.65 -6.48
N PHE A 240 -16.89 16.47 -5.19
CA PHE A 240 -17.92 17.23 -4.49
C PHE A 240 -17.64 18.74 -4.54
N PHE A 241 -16.41 19.17 -4.22
CA PHE A 241 -16.08 20.60 -4.22
C PHE A 241 -15.91 21.19 -5.62
N MET A 242 -15.51 20.42 -6.62
CA MET A 242 -15.51 20.87 -8.01
C MET A 242 -16.94 21.16 -8.49
N GLN A 243 -17.89 20.29 -8.15
CA GLN A 243 -19.31 20.54 -8.44
C GLN A 243 -19.87 21.73 -7.65
N GLU A 244 -19.49 21.87 -6.37
CA GLU A 244 -19.88 23.02 -5.55
C GLU A 244 -19.32 24.34 -6.12
N PHE A 245 -18.03 24.36 -6.51
CA PHE A 245 -17.38 25.50 -7.14
C PHE A 245 -18.09 25.89 -8.43
N LYS A 246 -18.37 24.91 -9.31
CA LYS A 246 -19.11 25.12 -10.56
C LYS A 246 -20.50 25.69 -10.30
N ARG A 247 -21.21 25.21 -9.28
CA ARG A 247 -22.54 25.70 -8.90
C ARG A 247 -22.50 27.12 -8.32
N LYS A 248 -21.51 27.44 -7.47
CA LYS A 248 -21.39 28.75 -6.79
C LYS A 248 -20.87 29.85 -7.70
N HIS A 249 -19.92 29.53 -8.58
CA HIS A 249 -19.17 30.50 -9.37
C HIS A 249 -19.41 30.39 -10.88
N HIS A 250 -20.22 29.43 -11.33
CA HIS A 250 -20.51 29.17 -12.75
C HIS A 250 -19.26 28.93 -13.61
N LYS A 251 -18.19 28.41 -13.00
CA LYS A 251 -16.89 28.14 -13.62
C LYS A 251 -16.48 26.69 -13.43
N ASP A 252 -15.99 26.05 -14.49
CA ASP A 252 -15.56 24.65 -14.47
C ASP A 252 -14.03 24.55 -14.43
N MET A 253 -13.50 24.13 -13.28
CA MET A 253 -12.05 24.00 -13.06
C MET A 253 -11.48 22.63 -13.49
N SER A 254 -12.31 21.70 -13.99
CA SER A 254 -11.89 20.32 -14.30
C SER A 254 -10.75 20.23 -15.31
N GLY A 255 -10.67 21.17 -16.25
CA GLY A 255 -9.57 21.25 -17.23
C GLY A 255 -8.27 21.87 -16.69
N ASN A 256 -8.24 22.38 -15.46
CA ASN A 256 -7.07 23.05 -14.89
C ASN A 256 -6.38 22.17 -13.85
N ASN A 257 -5.35 21.43 -14.30
CA ASN A 257 -4.56 20.52 -13.46
C ASN A 257 -4.01 21.19 -12.19
N ARG A 258 -3.58 22.45 -12.28
CA ARG A 258 -3.05 23.20 -11.13
C ARG A 258 -4.15 23.48 -10.10
N ALA A 259 -5.31 23.94 -10.53
CA ALA A 259 -6.45 24.21 -9.65
C ALA A 259 -6.93 22.91 -8.99
N VAL A 260 -7.13 21.85 -9.77
CA VAL A 260 -7.55 20.53 -9.26
C VAL A 260 -6.53 19.98 -8.25
N ARG A 261 -5.23 20.14 -8.52
CA ARG A 261 -4.19 19.68 -7.59
C ARG A 261 -4.19 20.45 -6.27
N ARG A 262 -4.34 21.78 -6.32
CA ARG A 262 -4.46 22.61 -5.09
C ARG A 262 -5.68 22.21 -4.26
N LEU A 263 -6.82 21.97 -4.92
CA LEU A 263 -8.02 21.49 -4.26
C LEU A 263 -7.82 20.11 -3.62
N ARG A 264 -7.15 19.18 -4.31
CA ARG A 264 -6.82 17.85 -3.78
C ARG A 264 -5.95 17.92 -2.53
N THR A 265 -4.91 18.76 -2.53
CA THR A 265 -4.06 18.97 -1.35
C THR A 265 -4.86 19.53 -0.17
N ALA A 266 -5.79 20.46 -0.43
CA ALA A 266 -6.68 20.96 0.62
C ALA A 266 -7.66 19.90 1.13
N CYS A 267 -8.18 19.03 0.24
CA CYS A 267 -9.05 17.91 0.62
C CYS A 267 -8.32 16.87 1.49
N GLU A 268 -7.08 16.48 1.13
CA GLU A 268 -6.24 15.59 1.94
C GLU A 268 -6.04 16.15 3.37
N ARG A 269 -5.74 17.46 3.46
CA ARG A 269 -5.59 18.16 4.75
C ARG A 269 -6.91 18.20 5.53
N ALA A 270 -8.01 18.53 4.87
CA ALA A 270 -9.33 18.53 5.48
C ALA A 270 -9.73 17.14 6.00
N LYS A 271 -9.51 16.07 5.23
CA LYS A 271 -9.72 14.68 5.65
C LYS A 271 -8.96 14.36 6.94
N ARG A 272 -7.67 14.73 7.00
CA ARG A 272 -6.86 14.55 8.22
C ARG A 272 -7.44 15.30 9.42
N THR A 273 -7.87 16.55 9.23
CA THR A 273 -8.54 17.34 10.28
C THR A 273 -9.84 16.69 10.75
N LEU A 274 -10.65 16.14 9.83
CA LEU A 274 -11.91 15.49 10.15
C LEU A 274 -11.75 14.21 11.00
N SER A 275 -10.57 13.60 11.02
CA SER A 275 -10.28 12.45 11.88
C SER A 275 -10.25 12.82 13.37
N SER A 276 -9.99 14.09 13.72
CA SER A 276 -10.02 14.58 15.11
C SER A 276 -11.12 15.62 15.37
N SER A 277 -11.57 16.34 14.34
CA SER A 277 -12.54 17.44 14.44
C SER A 277 -13.85 17.12 13.72
N ALA A 278 -14.96 17.74 14.15
CA ALA A 278 -16.27 17.54 13.52
C ALA A 278 -16.46 18.33 12.22
N GLU A 279 -15.60 19.33 11.98
CA GLU A 279 -15.62 20.19 10.79
C GLU A 279 -14.18 20.53 10.38
N ALA A 280 -13.96 20.84 9.10
CA ALA A 280 -12.70 21.33 8.56
C ALA A 280 -12.94 22.44 7.52
N SER A 281 -12.13 23.50 7.57
CA SER A 281 -12.12 24.57 6.57
C SER A 281 -11.29 24.19 5.35
N ILE A 282 -11.71 24.66 4.18
CA ILE A 282 -10.97 24.62 2.92
C ILE A 282 -10.84 26.05 2.44
N GLU A 283 -9.61 26.55 2.42
CA GLU A 283 -9.29 27.94 2.14
C GLU A 283 -8.19 27.96 1.08
N ILE A 284 -8.53 28.43 -0.12
CA ILE A 284 -7.63 28.45 -1.26
C ILE A 284 -7.78 29.75 -2.04
N ASP A 285 -6.80 30.64 -1.89
CA ASP A 285 -6.75 31.92 -2.60
C ASP A 285 -6.58 31.71 -4.11
N SER A 286 -7.31 32.46 -4.92
CA SER A 286 -7.29 32.40 -6.38
C SER A 286 -7.24 30.95 -6.90
N LEU A 287 -8.17 30.10 -6.45
CA LEU A 287 -8.23 28.69 -6.83
C LEU A 287 -8.34 28.53 -8.35
N PHE A 288 -9.25 29.28 -8.98
CA PHE A 288 -9.49 29.23 -10.43
C PHE A 288 -10.01 30.58 -10.96
N ASP A 289 -9.43 31.08 -12.05
CA ASP A 289 -9.76 32.36 -12.68
C ASP A 289 -9.93 33.54 -11.70
N GLY A 290 -8.96 33.69 -10.78
CA GLY A 290 -8.94 34.76 -9.78
C GLY A 290 -9.97 34.63 -8.66
N VAL A 291 -10.77 33.56 -8.63
CA VAL A 291 -11.78 33.33 -7.60
C VAL A 291 -11.15 32.63 -6.40
N ASP A 292 -11.21 33.26 -5.25
CA ASP A 292 -10.90 32.62 -3.98
C ASP A 292 -11.96 31.59 -3.61
N TYR A 293 -11.54 30.47 -3.03
CA TYR A 293 -12.45 29.42 -2.59
C TYR A 293 -12.32 29.18 -1.09
N TYR A 294 -13.29 29.69 -0.34
CA TYR A 294 -13.44 29.48 1.09
C TYR A 294 -14.73 28.71 1.37
N THR A 295 -14.60 27.51 1.90
CA THR A 295 -15.74 26.66 2.27
C THR A 295 -15.38 25.79 3.48
N LYS A 296 -16.36 25.03 3.97
CA LYS A 296 -16.18 24.12 5.10
C LYS A 296 -16.90 22.81 4.84
N ILE A 297 -16.43 21.74 5.47
CA ILE A 297 -17.06 20.42 5.39
C ILE A 297 -17.15 19.80 6.78
N SER A 298 -18.32 19.23 7.07
CA SER A 298 -18.52 18.46 8.29
C SER A 298 -18.06 17.02 8.11
N ARG A 299 -17.69 16.37 9.21
CA ARG A 299 -17.38 14.93 9.24
C ARG A 299 -18.55 14.12 8.71
N ALA A 300 -19.79 14.49 9.08
CA ALA A 300 -21.00 13.83 8.60
C ALA A 300 -21.10 13.86 7.07
N ARG A 301 -20.79 14.99 6.42
CA ARG A 301 -20.81 15.08 4.96
C ARG A 301 -19.69 14.26 4.32
N PHE A 302 -18.49 14.28 4.90
CA PHE A 302 -17.39 13.41 4.44
C PHE A 302 -17.74 11.92 4.54
N GLU A 303 -18.36 11.50 5.65
CA GLU A 303 -18.82 10.13 5.84
C GLU A 303 -19.93 9.75 4.87
N GLU A 304 -20.84 10.67 4.54
CA GLU A 304 -21.89 10.46 3.54
C GLU A 304 -21.31 10.24 2.14
N LEU A 305 -20.35 11.08 1.72
CA LEU A 305 -19.69 11.00 0.41
C LEU A 305 -18.93 9.68 0.19
N ASN A 306 -18.55 9.01 1.27
CA ASN A 306 -17.74 7.79 1.27
C ASN A 306 -18.47 6.58 1.86
N ALA A 307 -19.78 6.67 2.09
CA ALA A 307 -20.53 5.67 2.83
C ALA A 307 -20.47 4.27 2.20
N ASP A 308 -20.48 4.20 0.87
CA ASP A 308 -20.33 2.97 0.09
C ASP A 308 -18.92 2.37 0.24
N LEU A 309 -17.88 3.19 0.07
CA LEU A 309 -16.49 2.74 0.18
C LEU A 309 -16.16 2.25 1.60
N PHE A 310 -16.62 3.00 2.62
CA PHE A 310 -16.41 2.62 4.02
C PHE A 310 -17.10 1.32 4.38
N ARG A 311 -18.34 1.09 3.92
CA ARG A 311 -19.03 -0.19 4.14
C ARG A 311 -18.39 -1.33 3.37
N GLY A 312 -17.91 -1.07 2.15
CA GLY A 312 -17.22 -2.04 1.30
C GLY A 312 -16.00 -2.68 1.99
N THR A 313 -15.35 -1.96 2.91
CA THR A 313 -14.22 -2.50 3.67
C THR A 313 -14.56 -3.71 4.55
N LEU A 314 -15.83 -3.93 4.91
CA LEU A 314 -16.23 -5.07 5.76
C LEU A 314 -16.29 -6.38 4.98
N GLU A 315 -16.45 -6.34 3.66
CA GLU A 315 -16.55 -7.56 2.85
C GLU A 315 -15.22 -8.35 2.84
N PRO A 316 -14.04 -7.73 2.65
CA PRO A 316 -12.77 -8.43 2.85
C PRO A 316 -12.57 -9.00 4.26
N VAL A 317 -13.05 -8.30 5.30
CA VAL A 317 -12.99 -8.80 6.69
C VAL A 317 -13.80 -10.09 6.83
N GLU A 318 -15.03 -10.10 6.32
CA GLU A 318 -15.89 -11.28 6.34
C GLU A 318 -15.28 -12.43 5.52
N ARG A 319 -14.70 -12.11 4.36
CA ARG A 319 -14.04 -13.09 3.49
C ARG A 319 -12.83 -13.74 4.18
N ALA A 320 -11.97 -12.94 4.82
CA ALA A 320 -10.84 -13.45 5.58
C ALA A 320 -11.30 -14.39 6.70
N LEU A 321 -12.31 -14.00 7.50
CA LEU A 321 -12.86 -14.86 8.56
C LEU A 321 -13.36 -16.21 8.03
N ARG A 322 -14.10 -16.21 6.92
CA ARG A 322 -14.59 -17.44 6.27
C ARG A 322 -13.44 -18.31 5.77
N ASP A 323 -12.43 -17.72 5.12
CA ASP A 323 -11.30 -18.45 4.55
C ASP A 323 -10.41 -19.04 5.65
N ALA A 324 -10.22 -18.32 6.76
CA ALA A 324 -9.56 -18.83 7.97
C ALA A 324 -10.41 -19.86 8.73
N LYS A 325 -11.69 -20.01 8.40
CA LYS A 325 -12.67 -20.85 9.12
C LYS A 325 -12.78 -20.47 10.60
N LEU A 326 -12.74 -19.17 10.89
CA LEU A 326 -12.83 -18.65 12.25
C LEU A 326 -14.05 -17.75 12.42
N ASP A 327 -14.80 -17.99 13.49
CA ASP A 327 -15.82 -17.05 13.96
C ASP A 327 -15.19 -15.78 14.54
N LYS A 328 -15.94 -14.67 14.48
CA LYS A 328 -15.54 -13.38 15.07
C LYS A 328 -15.16 -13.48 16.55
N SER A 329 -15.80 -14.41 17.28
CA SER A 329 -15.53 -14.66 18.69
C SER A 329 -14.15 -15.28 18.95
N LYS A 330 -13.55 -15.92 17.94
CA LYS A 330 -12.22 -16.56 18.01
C LYS A 330 -11.07 -15.62 17.66
N ILE A 331 -11.35 -14.41 17.17
CA ILE A 331 -10.36 -13.34 17.04
C ILE A 331 -10.08 -12.78 18.42
N HIS A 332 -8.81 -12.69 18.82
CA HIS A 332 -8.42 -12.18 20.14
C HIS A 332 -8.16 -10.68 20.07
N ASP A 333 -7.41 -10.23 19.06
CA ASP A 333 -7.02 -8.84 18.86
C ASP A 333 -7.33 -8.38 17.42
N VAL A 334 -7.68 -7.10 17.28
CA VAL A 334 -7.86 -6.42 15.98
C VAL A 334 -6.87 -5.27 15.92
N VAL A 335 -5.90 -5.32 15.03
CA VAL A 335 -4.81 -4.35 14.92
C VAL A 335 -5.06 -3.44 13.72
N LEU A 336 -4.98 -2.12 13.95
CA LEU A 336 -5.16 -1.12 12.91
C LEU A 336 -3.83 -0.69 12.30
N VAL A 337 -3.72 -0.76 10.98
CA VAL A 337 -2.54 -0.38 10.20
C VAL A 337 -2.94 0.54 9.06
N GLY A 338 -2.06 1.45 8.66
CA GLY A 338 -2.32 2.40 7.58
C GLY A 338 -3.09 3.64 8.04
N GLY A 339 -2.67 4.81 7.55
CA GLY A 339 -3.16 6.10 8.03
C GLY A 339 -4.67 6.33 7.87
N SER A 340 -5.34 5.65 6.92
CA SER A 340 -6.79 5.78 6.73
C SER A 340 -7.60 5.08 7.83
N THR A 341 -6.99 4.21 8.64
CA THR A 341 -7.65 3.66 9.84
C THR A 341 -7.88 4.70 10.93
N ARG A 342 -7.27 5.89 10.84
CA ARG A 342 -7.54 7.03 11.73
C ARG A 342 -8.93 7.62 11.54
N ILE A 343 -9.63 7.30 10.44
CA ILE A 343 -10.99 7.78 10.16
C ILE A 343 -11.96 7.18 11.20
N PRO A 344 -12.68 8.01 12.00
CA PRO A 344 -13.56 7.52 13.06
C PRO A 344 -14.65 6.57 12.56
N LYS A 345 -15.19 6.81 11.36
CA LYS A 345 -16.23 5.96 10.78
C LYS A 345 -15.75 4.55 10.44
N ILE A 346 -14.51 4.41 9.96
CA ILE A 346 -13.89 3.11 9.69
C ILE A 346 -13.76 2.30 11.00
N GLN A 347 -13.24 2.93 12.05
CA GLN A 347 -13.12 2.30 13.37
C GLN A 347 -14.47 1.89 13.93
N LYS A 348 -15.47 2.78 13.84
CA LYS A 348 -16.84 2.49 14.31
C LYS A 348 -17.44 1.29 13.58
N LEU A 349 -17.37 1.26 12.25
CA LEU A 349 -17.89 0.15 11.45
C LEU A 349 -17.20 -1.18 11.78
N LEU A 350 -15.87 -1.16 11.91
CA LEU A 350 -15.10 -2.35 12.25
C LEU A 350 -15.41 -2.85 13.67
N GLN A 351 -15.50 -1.95 14.64
CA GLN A 351 -15.85 -2.28 16.02
C GLN A 351 -17.26 -2.88 16.12
N GLU A 352 -18.25 -2.26 15.47
CA GLU A 352 -19.61 -2.79 15.37
C GLU A 352 -19.62 -4.18 14.73
N PHE A 353 -18.88 -4.34 13.62
CA PHE A 353 -18.76 -5.62 12.94
C PHE A 353 -18.13 -6.70 13.81
N MET A 354 -17.14 -6.34 14.64
CA MET A 354 -16.43 -7.23 15.57
C MET A 354 -17.11 -7.35 16.95
N ALA A 355 -18.43 -7.12 17.01
CA ALA A 355 -19.26 -7.27 18.21
C ALA A 355 -18.79 -6.41 19.40
N GLY A 356 -18.36 -5.17 19.11
CA GLY A 356 -17.94 -4.20 20.12
C GLY A 356 -16.51 -4.35 20.61
N ARG A 357 -15.74 -5.32 20.08
CA ARG A 357 -14.34 -5.57 20.47
C ARG A 357 -13.50 -4.30 20.36
N GLU A 358 -12.68 -4.05 21.37
CA GLU A 358 -11.74 -2.93 21.37
C GLU A 358 -10.70 -3.09 20.24
N LEU A 359 -10.47 -2.01 19.50
CA LEU A 359 -9.48 -1.98 18.41
C LEU A 359 -8.12 -1.60 18.99
N ASN A 360 -7.11 -2.41 18.70
CA ASN A 360 -5.76 -2.19 19.17
C ASN A 360 -5.10 -1.02 18.42
N LYS A 361 -4.64 -0.04 19.20
CA LYS A 361 -3.97 1.19 18.74
C LYS A 361 -2.57 1.33 19.37
N SER A 362 -1.98 0.24 19.88
CA SER A 362 -0.70 0.31 20.61
C SER A 362 0.50 0.51 19.68
N ILE A 363 0.35 0.22 18.39
CA ILE A 363 1.37 0.48 17.37
C ILE A 363 0.98 1.68 16.51
N ASN A 364 1.97 2.45 16.05
CA ASN A 364 1.72 3.55 15.13
C ASN A 364 1.31 2.99 13.75
N PRO A 365 0.09 3.27 13.25
CA PRO A 365 -0.39 2.69 12.01
C PRO A 365 0.43 3.09 10.78
N ASP A 366 1.15 4.22 10.84
CA ASP A 366 1.97 4.72 9.73
C ASP A 366 3.41 4.15 9.73
N GLU A 367 3.82 3.46 10.80
CA GLU A 367 5.20 2.97 10.99
C GLU A 367 5.25 1.43 11.16
N ALA A 368 4.15 0.79 11.55
CA ALA A 368 4.08 -0.63 11.91
C ALA A 368 4.64 -1.58 10.83
N VAL A 369 4.35 -1.29 9.57
CA VAL A 369 4.80 -2.11 8.44
C VAL A 369 6.32 -2.05 8.28
N ALA A 370 6.90 -0.85 8.27
CA ALA A 370 8.36 -0.67 8.21
C ALA A 370 9.05 -1.24 9.46
N TYR A 371 8.38 -1.16 10.61
CA TYR A 371 8.87 -1.72 11.86
C TYR A 371 9.07 -3.24 11.76
N GLY A 372 8.03 -3.95 11.31
CA GLY A 372 8.10 -5.41 11.09
C GLY A 372 9.07 -5.82 10.00
N ALA A 373 9.16 -5.04 8.92
CA ALA A 373 10.15 -5.28 7.87
C ALA A 373 11.59 -5.15 8.40
N ALA A 374 11.83 -4.23 9.35
CA ALA A 374 13.15 -4.03 9.95
C ALA A 374 13.55 -5.20 10.86
N ILE A 375 12.60 -5.76 11.62
CA ILE A 375 12.77 -7.03 12.33
C ILE A 375 13.16 -8.14 11.37
N GLN A 376 12.40 -8.31 10.28
CA GLN A 376 12.65 -9.37 9.32
C GLN A 376 14.03 -9.22 8.67
N ALA A 377 14.47 -7.98 8.41
CA ALA A 377 15.81 -7.70 7.89
C ALA A 377 16.91 -8.10 8.89
N ALA A 378 16.69 -7.89 10.18
CA ALA A 378 17.62 -8.28 11.24
C ALA A 378 17.74 -9.81 11.36
N VAL A 379 16.60 -10.52 11.36
CA VAL A 379 16.56 -11.99 11.37
C VAL A 379 17.33 -12.57 10.17
N LEU A 380 17.11 -12.03 8.97
CA LEU A 380 17.79 -12.51 7.74
C LEU A 380 19.28 -12.21 7.70
N THR A 381 19.76 -11.23 8.47
CA THR A 381 21.19 -10.89 8.57
C THR A 381 21.87 -11.53 9.77
N GLY A 382 21.16 -12.40 10.51
CA GLY A 382 21.70 -13.20 11.60
C GLY A 382 21.89 -12.44 12.90
N ASP A 383 21.08 -11.41 13.17
CA ASP A 383 21.06 -10.75 14.48
C ASP A 383 20.60 -11.75 15.55
N THR A 384 21.35 -11.85 16.64
CA THR A 384 21.16 -12.84 17.71
C THR A 384 20.51 -12.25 18.96
N SER A 385 19.98 -11.03 18.89
CA SER A 385 19.28 -10.39 20.00
C SER A 385 18.13 -11.27 20.48
N GLU A 386 18.00 -11.44 21.81
CA GLU A 386 16.95 -12.29 22.41
C GLU A 386 15.55 -11.96 21.91
N ALA A 387 15.29 -10.68 21.63
CA ALA A 387 14.02 -10.20 21.12
C ALA A 387 13.58 -10.87 19.81
N ILE A 388 14.50 -11.32 18.93
CA ILE A 388 14.13 -11.80 17.58
C ILE A 388 14.66 -13.20 17.25
N LYS A 389 15.28 -13.87 18.22
CA LYS A 389 16.04 -15.11 18.02
C LYS A 389 15.17 -16.28 17.53
N ASP A 390 13.91 -16.34 17.96
CA ASP A 390 12.99 -17.45 17.70
C ASP A 390 11.85 -17.07 16.74
N VAL A 391 11.95 -15.94 16.03
CA VAL A 391 10.90 -15.49 15.10
C VAL A 391 10.82 -16.41 13.89
N LEU A 392 9.72 -17.15 13.78
CA LEU A 392 9.39 -17.96 12.62
C LEU A 392 8.17 -17.38 11.91
N LEU A 393 8.28 -17.19 10.59
CA LEU A 393 7.19 -16.66 9.78
C LEU A 393 6.77 -17.68 8.70
N VAL A 394 5.48 -18.02 8.70
CA VAL A 394 4.83 -18.87 7.69
C VAL A 394 3.76 -18.05 6.97
N ASP A 395 3.98 -17.82 5.67
CA ASP A 395 3.10 -17.04 4.81
C ASP A 395 2.38 -17.94 3.78
N VAL A 396 1.30 -17.43 3.19
CA VAL A 396 0.39 -18.20 2.32
C VAL A 396 0.10 -17.52 0.99
N ALA A 397 -0.28 -18.31 -0.01
CA ALA A 397 -0.64 -17.80 -1.33
C ALA A 397 -1.95 -16.96 -1.28
N PRO A 398 -1.97 -15.69 -1.75
CA PRO A 398 -3.15 -14.84 -1.68
C PRO A 398 -4.23 -15.20 -2.72
N LEU A 399 -3.83 -15.83 -3.83
CA LEU A 399 -4.69 -16.22 -4.93
C LEU A 399 -4.42 -17.67 -5.33
N SER A 400 -5.46 -18.38 -5.78
CA SER A 400 -5.28 -19.71 -6.36
C SER A 400 -4.48 -19.60 -7.66
N LEU A 401 -3.48 -20.46 -7.81
CA LEU A 401 -2.68 -20.63 -9.02
C LEU A 401 -3.14 -21.90 -9.73
N GLY A 402 -3.39 -21.79 -11.02
CA GLY A 402 -3.86 -22.91 -11.83
C GLY A 402 -3.46 -22.75 -13.28
N ILE A 403 -3.85 -23.72 -14.08
CA ILE A 403 -3.68 -23.66 -15.53
C ILE A 403 -5.03 -23.73 -16.21
N GLU A 404 -5.12 -23.17 -17.41
CA GLU A 404 -6.26 -23.42 -18.28
C GLU A 404 -6.14 -24.81 -18.89
N THR A 405 -7.26 -25.53 -18.84
CA THR A 405 -7.45 -26.84 -19.45
C THR A 405 -8.43 -26.73 -20.60
N ALA A 406 -8.50 -27.78 -21.44
CA ALA A 406 -9.34 -27.78 -22.64
C ALA A 406 -10.78 -27.31 -22.32
N GLY A 407 -11.29 -26.37 -23.13
CA GLY A 407 -12.60 -25.74 -22.92
C GLY A 407 -12.58 -24.45 -22.11
N GLY A 408 -11.41 -23.84 -21.87
CA GLY A 408 -11.32 -22.57 -21.14
C GLY A 408 -11.51 -22.68 -19.63
N VAL A 409 -11.47 -23.91 -19.09
CA VAL A 409 -11.72 -24.18 -17.67
C VAL A 409 -10.42 -24.06 -16.90
N MET A 410 -10.43 -23.24 -15.85
CA MET A 410 -9.30 -23.13 -14.93
C MET A 410 -9.26 -24.34 -13.99
N THR A 411 -8.13 -25.05 -14.01
CA THR A 411 -7.83 -26.13 -13.06
C THR A 411 -6.81 -25.65 -12.03
N ASN A 412 -7.22 -25.58 -10.77
CA ASN A 412 -6.34 -25.20 -9.66
C ASN A 412 -5.23 -26.25 -9.44
N LEU A 413 -4.02 -25.73 -9.21
CA LEU A 413 -2.82 -26.48 -8.80
C LEU A 413 -2.41 -26.15 -7.37
N ILE A 414 -2.50 -24.87 -7.01
CA ILE A 414 -2.23 -24.34 -5.68
C ILE A 414 -3.46 -23.54 -5.28
N ASP A 415 -4.11 -23.92 -4.19
CA ASP A 415 -5.24 -23.16 -3.69
C ASP A 415 -4.76 -21.89 -2.97
N ARG A 416 -5.60 -20.84 -2.98
CA ARG A 416 -5.40 -19.71 -2.07
C ARG A 416 -5.31 -20.22 -0.63
N THR A 417 -4.56 -19.51 0.20
CA THR A 417 -4.18 -19.86 1.57
C THR A 417 -3.28 -21.10 1.72
N ALA A 418 -2.78 -21.69 0.63
CA ALA A 418 -1.75 -22.73 0.73
C ALA A 418 -0.39 -22.12 1.13
N GLU A 419 0.34 -22.79 2.00
CA GLU A 419 1.68 -22.39 2.43
C GLU A 419 2.70 -22.42 1.28
N TYR A 420 3.61 -21.45 1.26
CA TYR A 420 4.64 -21.34 0.22
C TYR A 420 5.69 -22.48 0.24
N LEU A 421 5.75 -23.30 1.29
CA LEU A 421 6.78 -24.33 1.49
C LEU A 421 6.52 -25.66 0.74
N ALA A 422 5.39 -25.81 0.05
CA ALA A 422 5.02 -27.07 -0.59
C ALA A 422 5.36 -27.09 -2.10
N LYS A 423 6.04 -28.15 -2.55
CA LYS A 423 6.16 -28.49 -3.98
C LYS A 423 4.88 -29.19 -4.44
N TRP A 424 4.11 -28.54 -5.30
CA TRP A 424 2.85 -29.07 -5.83
C TRP A 424 3.06 -29.72 -7.21
N GLN A 425 2.55 -30.93 -7.39
CA GLN A 425 2.60 -31.65 -8.66
C GLN A 425 1.23 -32.29 -8.94
N LYS A 426 0.67 -32.03 -10.13
CA LYS A 426 -0.59 -32.62 -10.59
C LYS A 426 -0.38 -33.22 -11.98
N HIS A 427 -0.76 -34.48 -12.14
CA HIS A 427 -0.75 -35.13 -13.45
C HIS A 427 -2.02 -34.73 -14.22
N LEU A 428 -1.84 -34.31 -15.47
CA LEU A 428 -2.92 -33.95 -16.38
C LEU A 428 -2.81 -34.79 -17.64
N GLN A 429 -3.94 -35.30 -18.11
CA GLN A 429 -4.03 -36.06 -19.34
C GLN A 429 -4.49 -35.12 -20.47
N LEU A 430 -3.60 -34.84 -21.42
CA LEU A 430 -3.83 -33.89 -22.51
C LEU A 430 -4.42 -34.60 -23.74
N MET A 431 -5.33 -33.94 -24.45
CA MET A 431 -6.01 -34.48 -25.65
C MET A 431 -5.36 -34.06 -26.99
N GLN A 432 -4.30 -33.23 -27.02
CA GLN A 432 -3.64 -32.77 -28.25
C GLN A 432 -2.10 -32.66 -28.11
N THR A 433 -1.38 -32.68 -29.23
CA THR A 433 0.10 -32.73 -29.35
C THR A 433 0.81 -31.37 -29.28
N THR A 434 0.08 -30.25 -29.33
CA THR A 434 0.63 -28.90 -29.22
C THR A 434 0.48 -28.36 -27.79
N ASN A 435 1.61 -28.14 -27.13
CA ASN A 435 1.66 -27.70 -25.73
C ASN A 435 1.65 -26.17 -25.65
N LEU A 436 0.51 -25.57 -25.32
CA LEU A 436 0.46 -24.25 -24.70
C LEU A 436 -0.08 -24.40 -23.28
N VAL A 437 0.73 -24.02 -22.29
CA VAL A 437 0.30 -23.92 -20.89
C VAL A 437 0.12 -22.45 -20.57
N PHE A 438 -1.13 -22.06 -20.36
CA PHE A 438 -1.46 -20.75 -19.83
C PHE A 438 -1.67 -20.85 -18.31
N ILE A 439 -0.89 -20.11 -17.55
CA ILE A 439 -1.02 -20.04 -16.09
C ILE A 439 -1.98 -18.91 -15.75
N TYR A 440 -3.06 -19.24 -15.05
CA TYR A 440 -4.08 -18.28 -14.61
C TYR A 440 -4.05 -18.08 -13.10
N ARG A 441 -4.52 -16.91 -12.68
CA ARG A 441 -4.75 -16.55 -11.27
C ARG A 441 -6.22 -16.22 -11.10
N CYS A 442 -6.89 -16.85 -10.14
CA CYS A 442 -8.34 -16.68 -9.98
C CYS A 442 -8.68 -15.73 -8.82
N MET A 443 -9.32 -14.61 -9.11
CA MET A 443 -10.36 -14.08 -8.21
C MET A 443 -11.65 -14.82 -8.58
N LYS A 444 -12.14 -15.71 -7.71
CA LYS A 444 -13.48 -16.27 -7.88
C LYS A 444 -14.49 -15.15 -7.64
N VAL A 445 -14.76 -14.33 -8.65
CA VAL A 445 -15.98 -13.54 -8.68
C VAL A 445 -17.08 -14.56 -8.98
N ARG A 446 -17.84 -14.95 -7.96
CA ARG A 446 -19.11 -15.64 -8.20
C ARG A 446 -20.01 -14.61 -8.88
N GLY A 447 -19.99 -14.57 -10.21
CA GLY A 447 -21.02 -13.93 -10.99
C GLY A 447 -22.31 -14.74 -10.88
N LEU A 448 -23.43 -14.03 -10.86
CA LEU A 448 -24.77 -14.54 -11.14
C LEU A 448 -24.79 -15.41 -12.40
#